data_AF-A0A959R0P1-F1
#
_entry.id   AF-A0A959R0P1-F1
#
_cell.length_a   1.000
_cell.length_b   1.000
_cell.length_c   1.000
_cell.angle_alpha   90.00
_cell.angle_beta   90.00
_cell.angle_gamma   90.00
#
_symmetry.space_group_name_H-M   'P 1'
#
loop_
_entity.id
_entity.type
_entity.pdbx_description
1 polymer ?
#
loop_
_entity_poly.entity_id
_entity_poly.type
_entity_poly.pdbx_seq_one_letter_code
_entity_poly.pdbx_strand_id
1 'polypeptide(L)'
;MEIKVIIWSFIIIFGLSAILTLLGITGVIKSIQEKYLNALFGALILEVIAAILLVFKTYDFSPGETLTFSGIIQEARIEHAFPDEDQCKDYVLANLRASQALDQMQAERDSLRGLNLKLLKELEGCQGDLTELDNDFYTKVSRLRKLIGEYSGSINLGYRAEEKEAVYALLEDILAILGYANGSETLAFQDIRNLYRKFEERNGRYEKDESIISEFETTLMIREYLNKYYPVDNKSNRNRN
;
A
#
# COMPACT_ATOMS: atom_id res chain seq x y z
N MET A 1 7.98 68.77 17.59
CA MET A 1 6.91 68.82 18.62
C MET A 1 5.53 69.07 18.00
N GLU A 2 5.45 69.74 16.85
CA GLU A 2 4.19 70.18 16.20
C GLU A 2 3.32 69.04 15.62
N ILE A 3 3.91 68.03 14.97
CA ILE A 3 3.15 66.92 14.35
C ILE A 3 2.33 66.12 15.38
N LYS A 4 2.88 65.89 16.58
CA LYS A 4 2.18 65.16 17.65
C LYS A 4 0.95 65.94 18.13
N VAL A 5 1.04 67.27 18.24
CA VAL A 5 -0.08 68.13 18.65
C VAL A 5 -1.17 68.14 17.59
N ILE A 6 -0.80 68.18 16.31
CA ILE A 6 -1.75 68.12 15.19
C ILE A 6 -2.48 66.77 15.20
N ILE A 7 -1.77 65.65 15.30
CA ILE A 7 -2.36 64.30 15.34
C ILE A 7 -3.31 64.15 16.53
N TRP A 8 -2.90 64.58 17.72
CA TRP A 8 -3.77 64.53 18.91
C TRP A 8 -5.00 65.42 18.79
N SER A 9 -4.88 66.57 18.12
CA SER A 9 -6.02 67.44 17.84
C SER A 9 -7.02 66.77 16.90
N PHE A 10 -6.54 66.10 15.84
CA PHE A 10 -7.40 65.32 14.94
C PHE A 10 -8.11 64.17 15.66
N ILE A 11 -7.39 63.41 16.52
CA ILE A 11 -7.99 62.31 17.29
C ILE A 11 -9.10 62.82 18.23
N ILE A 12 -8.88 63.97 18.88
CA ILE A 12 -9.89 64.55 19.79
C ILE A 12 -11.11 65.03 19.01
N ILE A 13 -10.92 65.73 17.88
CA ILE A 13 -12.03 66.21 17.03
C ILE A 13 -12.82 65.03 16.48
N PHE A 14 -12.14 63.98 16.00
CA PHE A 14 -12.75 62.74 15.53
C PHE A 14 -13.52 62.01 16.63
N GLY A 15 -12.93 61.91 17.84
CA GLY A 15 -13.59 61.29 18.98
C GLY A 15 -14.89 62.02 19.35
N LEU A 16 -14.86 63.36 19.37
CA LEU A 16 -16.04 64.17 19.66
C LEU A 16 -17.11 64.03 18.56
N SER A 17 -16.73 64.05 17.28
CA SER A 17 -17.67 63.87 16.16
C SER A 17 -18.30 62.47 16.18
N ALA A 18 -17.53 61.43 16.47
CA ALA A 18 -18.01 60.05 16.60
C ALA A 18 -19.00 59.90 17.78
N ILE A 19 -18.66 60.43 18.96
CA ILE A 19 -19.52 60.38 20.15
C ILE A 19 -20.84 61.11 19.91
N LEU A 20 -20.79 62.33 19.35
CA LEU A 20 -21.99 63.12 19.05
C LEU A 20 -22.89 62.42 18.02
N THR A 21 -22.30 61.81 16.99
CA THR A 21 -23.05 61.05 15.99
C THR A 21 -23.72 59.82 16.61
N LEU A 22 -22.99 59.09 17.47
CA LEU A 22 -23.51 57.90 18.15
C LEU A 22 -24.65 58.25 19.13
N LEU A 23 -24.48 59.32 19.92
CA LEU A 23 -25.52 59.86 20.82
C LEU A 23 -26.76 60.35 20.06
N GLY A 24 -26.56 60.90 18.86
CA GLY A 24 -27.64 61.31 17.97
C GLY A 24 -28.42 60.12 17.39
N ILE A 25 -27.73 59.09 16.89
CA ILE A 25 -28.37 57.88 16.32
C ILE A 25 -29.07 57.06 17.40
N THR A 26 -28.49 56.95 18.60
CA THR A 26 -29.09 56.22 19.73
C THR A 26 -30.27 56.95 20.37
N GLY A 27 -30.60 58.17 19.91
CA GLY A 27 -31.77 58.93 20.36
C GLY A 27 -31.65 59.48 21.79
N VAL A 28 -30.45 59.44 22.38
CA VAL A 28 -30.17 60.00 23.71
C VAL A 28 -30.33 61.52 23.69
N ILE A 29 -29.93 62.17 22.59
CA ILE A 29 -30.13 63.60 22.35
C ILE A 29 -31.28 63.79 21.35
N LYS A 30 -32.52 63.87 21.84
CA LYS A 30 -33.74 64.02 21.03
C LYS A 30 -33.88 65.33 20.25
N SER A 31 -32.95 66.28 20.44
CA SER A 31 -33.00 67.63 19.85
C SER A 31 -32.26 67.76 18.50
N ILE A 32 -31.58 66.72 18.02
CA ILE A 32 -30.83 66.78 16.77
C ILE A 32 -31.77 66.47 15.60
N GLN A 33 -31.97 67.44 14.71
CA GLN A 33 -32.77 67.25 13.50
C GLN A 33 -32.09 66.22 12.57
N GLU A 34 -32.86 65.28 12.01
CA GLU A 34 -32.36 64.16 11.18
C GLU A 34 -31.43 64.60 10.04
N LYS A 35 -31.69 65.78 9.45
CA LYS A 35 -30.85 66.33 8.38
C LYS A 35 -29.40 66.59 8.80
N TYR A 36 -29.19 67.03 10.05
CA TYR A 36 -27.84 67.26 10.59
C TYR A 36 -27.17 65.95 11.00
N LEU A 37 -27.96 64.98 11.47
CA LEU A 37 -27.44 63.65 11.82
C LEU A 37 -26.89 62.92 10.58
N ASN A 38 -27.60 62.97 9.46
CA ASN A 38 -27.15 62.38 8.20
C ASN A 38 -25.88 63.06 7.67
N ALA A 39 -25.75 64.38 7.83
CA ALA A 39 -24.54 65.10 7.45
C ALA A 39 -23.34 64.74 8.34
N LEU A 40 -23.55 64.65 9.67
CA LEU A 40 -22.52 64.22 10.62
C LEU A 40 -22.06 62.78 10.34
N PHE A 41 -23.01 61.87 10.10
CA PHE A 41 -22.72 60.48 9.78
C PHE A 41 -21.96 60.34 8.46
N GLY A 42 -22.35 61.10 7.43
CA GLY A 42 -21.63 61.15 6.16
C GLY A 42 -20.20 61.67 6.31
N ALA A 43 -20.00 62.72 7.12
CA ALA A 43 -18.66 63.24 7.41
C ALA A 43 -17.80 62.20 8.15
N LEU A 44 -18.37 61.49 9.12
CA LEU A 44 -17.68 60.43 9.88
C LEU A 44 -17.22 59.29 8.96
N ILE A 45 -18.08 58.84 8.03
CA ILE A 45 -17.71 57.78 7.06
C ILE A 45 -16.53 58.25 6.19
N LEU A 46 -16.59 59.48 5.67
CA LEU A 46 -15.55 60.02 4.80
C LEU A 46 -14.22 60.14 5.54
N GLU A 47 -14.25 60.56 6.81
CA GLU A 47 -13.08 60.66 7.68
C GLU A 47 -12.46 59.29 7.96
N VAL A 48 -13.27 58.26 8.23
CA VAL A 48 -12.79 56.87 8.40
C VAL A 48 -12.13 56.34 7.13
N ILE A 49 -12.73 56.57 5.96
CA ILE A 49 -12.14 56.15 4.67
C ILE A 49 -10.79 56.84 4.44
N ALA A 50 -10.71 58.14 4.71
CA ALA A 50 -9.45 58.89 4.59
C ALA A 50 -8.37 58.37 5.55
N ALA A 51 -8.74 58.03 6.79
CA ALA A 51 -7.83 57.44 7.77
C ALA A 51 -7.31 56.07 7.31
N ILE A 52 -8.19 55.19 6.79
CA ILE A 52 -7.79 53.89 6.25
C ILE A 52 -6.81 54.06 5.09
N LEU A 53 -7.11 54.96 4.13
CA LEU A 53 -6.22 55.21 2.99
C LEU A 53 -4.86 55.78 3.42
N LEU A 54 -4.84 56.63 4.44
CA LEU A 54 -3.60 57.18 4.99
C LEU A 54 -2.79 56.07 5.68
N VAL A 55 -3.44 55.24 6.51
CA VAL A 55 -2.80 54.09 7.14
C VAL A 55 -2.21 53.16 6.09
N PHE A 56 -2.96 52.80 5.05
CA PHE A 56 -2.47 51.98 3.94
C PHE A 56 -1.30 52.61 3.17
N LYS A 57 -1.24 53.95 3.08
CA LYS A 57 -0.10 54.65 2.48
C LYS A 57 1.14 54.70 3.37
N THR A 58 0.96 54.75 4.69
CA THR A 58 2.06 54.74 5.66
C THR A 58 2.50 53.35 6.07
N TYR A 59 1.69 52.33 5.82
CA TYR A 59 2.06 50.95 6.04
C TYR A 59 2.99 50.52 4.92
N ASP A 60 4.27 50.33 5.27
CA ASP A 60 5.27 49.84 4.35
C ASP A 60 5.01 48.34 4.13
N PHE A 61 4.24 48.02 3.08
CA PHE A 61 4.15 46.65 2.57
C PHE A 61 5.42 46.31 1.78
N SER A 62 6.59 46.51 2.38
CA SER A 62 7.86 46.13 1.77
C SER A 62 7.88 44.61 1.59
N PRO A 63 7.91 44.09 0.35
CA PRO A 63 8.12 42.67 0.10
C PRO A 63 9.61 42.39 0.31
N GLY A 64 10.04 42.31 1.57
CA GLY A 64 11.45 42.51 1.86
C GLY A 64 11.93 42.20 3.28
N GLU A 65 11.27 41.31 4.02
CA GLU A 65 12.04 40.53 5.00
C GLU A 65 12.91 39.54 4.20
N THR A 66 14.00 40.03 3.61
CA THR A 66 15.07 39.17 3.16
C THR A 66 15.56 38.43 4.40
N LEU A 67 15.23 37.14 4.49
CA LEU A 67 15.83 36.20 5.43
C LEU A 67 17.35 36.26 5.26
N THR A 68 17.99 37.14 6.04
CA THR A 68 19.45 37.21 6.08
C THR A 68 19.97 35.92 6.70
N PHE A 69 21.06 35.36 6.16
CA PHE A 69 21.67 34.15 6.69
C PHE A 69 21.96 34.27 8.20
N SER A 70 22.37 35.45 8.67
CA SER A 70 22.53 35.78 10.08
C SER A 70 21.25 35.56 10.91
N GLY A 71 20.07 35.93 10.39
CA GLY A 71 18.79 35.70 11.07
C GLY A 71 18.43 34.22 11.16
N ILE A 72 18.80 33.42 10.17
CA ILE A 72 18.61 31.95 10.18
C ILE A 72 19.53 31.29 11.21
N ILE A 73 20.80 31.71 11.28
CA ILE A 73 21.78 31.19 12.25
C ILE A 73 21.39 31.56 13.70
N GLN A 74 20.87 32.77 13.89
CA GLN A 74 20.39 33.27 15.18
C GLN A 74 19.18 32.46 15.67
N GLU A 75 18.17 32.29 14.82
CA GLU A 75 16.96 31.53 15.15
C GLU A 75 17.28 30.05 15.43
N ALA A 76 18.19 29.46 14.65
CA ALA A 76 18.63 28.08 14.85
C ALA A 76 19.64 27.89 16.00
N ARG A 77 20.05 28.98 16.68
CA ARG A 77 20.99 29.01 17.83
C ARG A 77 22.35 28.35 17.54
N ILE A 78 22.84 28.47 16.31
CA ILE A 78 24.08 27.81 15.84
C ILE A 78 25.30 28.76 15.93
N GLU A 79 25.10 30.01 16.34
CA GLU A 79 26.09 31.10 16.34
C GLU A 79 27.42 30.80 17.05
N HIS A 80 27.42 29.90 18.04
CA HIS A 80 28.62 29.56 18.82
C HIS A 80 29.20 28.18 18.50
N ALA A 81 28.57 27.42 17.60
CA ALA A 81 29.01 26.07 17.27
C ALA A 81 30.17 26.05 16.26
N PHE A 82 30.36 27.13 15.51
CA PHE A 82 31.38 27.23 14.47
C PHE A 82 32.20 28.52 14.60
N PRO A 83 33.54 28.44 14.53
CA PRO A 83 34.43 29.59 14.67
C PRO A 83 34.46 30.50 13.44
N ASP A 84 33.91 30.06 12.31
CA ASP A 84 33.97 30.75 11.01
C ASP A 84 32.62 30.67 10.28
N GLU A 85 32.27 31.73 9.56
CA GLU A 85 30.98 31.88 8.86
C GLU A 85 30.86 30.89 7.69
N ASP A 86 31.97 30.60 7.00
CA ASP A 86 31.99 29.66 5.88
C ASP A 86 31.79 28.21 6.34
N GLN A 87 32.31 27.84 7.51
CA GLN A 87 32.05 26.52 8.12
C GLN A 87 30.58 26.36 8.54
N CYS A 88 29.96 27.44 9.00
CA CYS A 88 28.54 27.46 9.34
C CYS A 88 27.67 27.28 8.09
N LYS A 89 28.01 27.94 6.97
CA LYS A 89 27.34 27.77 5.66
C LYS A 89 27.44 26.34 5.16
N ASP A 90 28.64 25.76 5.19
CA ASP A 90 28.85 24.38 4.75
C ASP A 90 28.04 23.38 5.59
N TYR A 91 27.96 23.58 6.91
CA TYR A 91 27.15 22.75 7.81
C TYR A 91 25.65 22.86 7.50
N VAL A 92 25.12 24.07 7.30
CA VAL A 92 23.71 24.26 6.95
C VAL A 92 23.39 23.67 5.57
N LEU A 93 24.25 23.88 4.57
CA LEU A 93 24.10 23.30 3.24
C LEU A 93 24.16 21.77 3.26
N ALA A 94 25.07 21.18 4.06
CA ALA A 94 25.16 19.74 4.21
C ALA A 94 23.89 19.15 4.84
N ASN A 95 23.32 19.80 5.86
CA ASN A 95 22.09 19.36 6.50
C ASN A 95 20.85 19.54 5.59
N LEU A 96 20.78 20.61 4.81
CA LEU A 96 19.71 20.80 3.83
C LEU A 96 19.78 19.74 2.73
N ARG A 97 20.97 19.41 2.23
CA ARG A 97 21.18 18.31 1.28
C ARG A 97 20.81 16.95 1.89
N ALA A 98 21.16 16.71 3.15
CA ALA A 98 20.78 15.50 3.87
C ALA A 98 19.25 15.41 4.06
N SER A 99 18.57 16.53 4.31
CA SER A 99 17.11 16.59 4.38
C SER A 99 16.45 16.24 3.05
N GLN A 100 17.00 16.71 1.93
CA GLN A 100 16.49 16.34 0.59
C GLN A 100 16.72 14.86 0.28
N ALA A 101 17.85 14.30 0.69
CA ALA A 101 18.12 12.87 0.59
C ALA A 101 17.17 12.05 1.47
N LEU A 102 16.75 12.61 2.61
CA LEU A 102 15.81 11.95 3.53
C LEU A 102 14.47 11.70 2.84
N ASP A 103 13.91 12.68 2.13
CA ASP A 103 12.65 12.55 1.39
C ASP A 103 12.72 11.46 0.31
N GLN A 104 13.84 11.40 -0.42
CA GLN A 104 14.07 10.34 -1.41
C GLN A 104 14.13 8.96 -0.75
N MET A 105 14.82 8.84 0.39
CA MET A 105 14.86 7.61 1.17
C MET A 105 13.50 7.26 1.77
N GLN A 106 12.64 8.22 2.11
CA GLN A 106 11.27 7.94 2.54
C GLN A 106 10.44 7.38 1.40
N ALA A 107 10.50 8.00 0.21
CA ALA A 107 9.80 7.53 -0.98
C ALA A 107 10.25 6.11 -1.39
N GLU A 108 11.56 5.84 -1.34
CA GLU A 108 12.10 4.50 -1.63
C GLU A 108 11.63 3.47 -0.61
N ARG A 109 11.65 3.80 0.69
CA ARG A 109 11.15 2.91 1.76
C ARG A 109 9.67 2.57 1.58
N ASP A 110 8.85 3.56 1.25
CA ASP A 110 7.41 3.38 1.05
C ASP A 110 7.13 2.53 -0.20
N SER A 111 7.89 2.76 -1.28
CA SER A 111 7.87 1.91 -2.48
C SER A 111 8.22 0.46 -2.16
N LEU A 112 9.33 0.23 -1.45
CA LEU A 112 9.77 -1.12 -1.03
C LEU A 112 8.73 -1.78 -0.12
N ARG A 113 8.11 -1.04 0.78
CA ARG A 113 7.03 -1.53 1.63
C ARG A 113 5.81 -1.97 0.83
N GLY A 114 5.42 -1.18 -0.18
CA GLY A 114 4.34 -1.55 -1.10
C GLY A 114 4.64 -2.83 -1.88
N LEU A 115 5.86 -2.96 -2.38
CA LEU A 115 6.30 -4.15 -3.11
C LEU A 115 6.32 -5.40 -2.21
N ASN A 116 6.80 -5.29 -0.98
CA ASN A 116 6.77 -6.37 0.00
C ASN A 116 5.34 -6.81 0.34
N LEU A 117 4.40 -5.87 0.50
CA LEU A 117 2.98 -6.20 0.73
C LEU A 117 2.35 -6.93 -0.46
N LYS A 118 2.71 -6.56 -1.69
CA LYS A 118 2.25 -7.25 -2.89
C LYS A 118 2.78 -8.69 -2.95
N LEU A 119 4.09 -8.87 -2.70
CA LEU A 119 4.70 -10.20 -2.66
C LEU A 119 4.11 -11.09 -1.56
N LEU A 120 3.81 -10.54 -0.38
CA LEU A 120 3.16 -11.30 0.70
C LEU A 120 1.77 -11.79 0.28
N LYS A 121 0.96 -10.93 -0.38
CA LYS A 121 -0.36 -11.34 -0.89
C LYS A 121 -0.27 -12.42 -1.98
N GLU A 122 0.69 -12.28 -2.89
CA GLU A 122 0.92 -13.31 -3.92
C GLU A 122 1.36 -14.64 -3.28
N LEU A 123 2.17 -14.58 -2.22
CA LEU A 123 2.63 -15.76 -1.49
C LEU A 123 1.50 -16.43 -0.70
N GLU A 124 0.64 -15.65 -0.04
CA GLU A 124 -0.57 -16.14 0.63
C GLU A 124 -1.54 -16.80 -0.37
N GLY A 125 -1.73 -16.19 -1.55
CA GLY A 125 -2.53 -16.77 -2.63
C GLY A 125 -1.99 -18.13 -3.09
N CYS A 126 -0.69 -18.19 -3.39
CA CYS A 126 -0.03 -19.45 -3.77
C CYS A 126 -0.13 -20.53 -2.67
N GLN A 127 -0.06 -20.16 -1.39
CA GLN A 127 -0.24 -21.11 -0.29
C GLN A 127 -1.67 -21.64 -0.21
N GLY A 128 -2.67 -20.79 -0.46
CA GLY A 128 -4.08 -21.20 -0.56
C GLY A 128 -4.28 -22.22 -1.68
N ASP A 129 -3.81 -21.90 -2.88
CA ASP A 129 -3.92 -22.77 -4.06
C ASP A 129 -3.21 -24.12 -3.85
N LEU A 130 -2.04 -24.12 -3.19
CA LEU A 130 -1.30 -25.34 -2.87
C LEU A 130 -2.08 -26.23 -1.88
N THR A 131 -2.73 -25.61 -0.88
CA THR A 131 -3.51 -26.34 0.12
C THR A 131 -4.77 -26.96 -0.49
N GLU A 132 -5.41 -26.27 -1.43
CA GLU A 132 -6.55 -26.81 -2.16
C GLU A 132 -6.14 -27.97 -3.06
N LEU A 133 -5.03 -27.84 -3.79
CA LEU A 133 -4.47 -28.91 -4.62
C LEU A 133 -4.11 -30.15 -3.79
N ASP A 134 -3.49 -29.98 -2.61
CA ASP A 134 -3.18 -31.07 -1.69
C ASP A 134 -4.44 -31.83 -1.28
N ASN A 135 -5.46 -31.10 -0.81
CA ASN A 135 -6.72 -31.69 -0.38
C ASN A 135 -7.41 -32.46 -1.51
N ASP A 136 -7.43 -31.90 -2.72
CA ASP A 136 -8.00 -32.56 -3.89
C ASP A 136 -7.22 -33.84 -4.22
N PHE A 137 -5.89 -33.78 -4.34
CA PHE A 137 -5.05 -34.94 -4.65
C PHE A 137 -5.25 -36.09 -3.63
N TYR A 138 -5.14 -35.81 -2.33
CA TYR A 138 -5.27 -36.85 -1.30
C TYR A 138 -6.69 -37.41 -1.23
N THR A 139 -7.71 -36.60 -1.49
CA THR A 139 -9.10 -37.07 -1.57
C THR A 139 -9.27 -38.05 -2.73
N LYS A 140 -8.72 -37.75 -3.91
CA LYS A 140 -8.80 -38.67 -5.07
C LYS A 140 -8.04 -39.97 -4.82
N VAL A 141 -6.83 -39.91 -4.26
CA VAL A 141 -6.06 -41.11 -3.90
C VAL A 141 -6.80 -41.96 -2.86
N SER A 142 -7.41 -41.34 -1.86
CA SER A 142 -8.23 -42.04 -0.86
C SER A 142 -9.44 -42.74 -1.47
N ARG A 143 -10.16 -42.07 -2.38
CA ARG A 143 -11.29 -42.67 -3.13
C ARG A 143 -10.83 -43.83 -4.00
N LEU A 144 -9.67 -43.71 -4.66
CA LEU A 144 -9.10 -44.78 -5.45
C LEU A 144 -8.73 -45.99 -4.57
N ARG A 145 -8.12 -45.79 -3.40
CA ARG A 145 -7.87 -46.88 -2.43
C ARG A 145 -9.14 -47.58 -1.98
N LYS A 146 -10.22 -46.83 -1.75
CA LYS A 146 -11.53 -47.42 -1.43
C LYS A 146 -12.02 -48.33 -2.56
N LEU A 147 -11.95 -47.89 -3.82
CA LEU A 147 -12.31 -48.72 -4.97
C LEU A 147 -11.42 -49.96 -5.06
N ILE A 148 -10.11 -49.84 -4.86
CA ILE A 148 -9.20 -51.00 -4.84
C ILE A 148 -9.65 -52.04 -3.81
N GLY A 149 -10.09 -51.61 -2.62
CA GLY A 149 -10.66 -52.50 -1.61
C GLY A 149 -11.95 -53.19 -2.06
N GLU A 150 -12.84 -52.49 -2.77
CA GLU A 150 -14.07 -53.05 -3.35
C GLU A 150 -13.78 -54.12 -4.43
N TYR A 151 -12.65 -53.99 -5.14
CA TYR A 151 -12.18 -54.93 -6.16
C TYR A 151 -11.22 -56.02 -5.62
N SER A 152 -11.33 -56.38 -4.34
CA SER A 152 -10.51 -57.44 -3.71
C SER A 152 -9.00 -57.13 -3.60
N GLY A 153 -8.63 -55.85 -3.47
CA GLY A 153 -7.28 -55.41 -3.14
C GLY A 153 -6.37 -55.08 -4.33
N SER A 154 -6.79 -55.38 -5.56
CA SER A 154 -6.11 -54.94 -6.77
C SER A 154 -7.07 -54.85 -7.95
N ILE A 155 -6.81 -53.93 -8.88
CA ILE A 155 -7.64 -53.74 -10.08
C ILE A 155 -6.77 -53.93 -11.31
N ASN A 156 -7.06 -54.97 -12.09
CA ASN A 156 -6.49 -55.10 -13.44
C ASN A 156 -7.24 -54.13 -14.38
N LEU A 157 -6.54 -53.11 -14.88
CA LEU A 157 -7.10 -52.09 -15.78
C LEU A 157 -7.40 -52.66 -17.18
N GLY A 158 -6.71 -53.72 -17.61
CA GLY A 158 -6.93 -54.37 -18.90
C GLY A 158 -8.20 -55.22 -18.98
N TYR A 159 -8.65 -55.78 -17.86
CA TYR A 159 -9.83 -56.64 -17.80
C TYR A 159 -11.11 -55.81 -17.64
N ARG A 160 -12.14 -56.02 -18.49
CA ARG A 160 -13.47 -55.37 -18.37
C ARG A 160 -13.42 -53.88 -18.01
N ALA A 161 -12.72 -53.09 -18.84
CA ALA A 161 -12.49 -51.67 -18.58
C ALA A 161 -13.80 -50.87 -18.44
N GLU A 162 -14.84 -51.24 -19.19
CA GLU A 162 -16.16 -50.60 -19.17
C GLU A 162 -16.86 -50.69 -17.81
N GLU A 163 -16.60 -51.73 -17.01
CA GLU A 163 -17.17 -51.87 -15.66
C GLU A 163 -16.44 -50.98 -14.63
N LYS A 164 -15.34 -50.32 -15.02
CA LYS A 164 -14.40 -49.62 -14.13
C LYS A 164 -14.34 -48.12 -14.40
N GLU A 165 -15.39 -47.54 -14.98
CA GLU A 165 -15.45 -46.12 -15.36
C GLU A 165 -15.01 -45.18 -14.21
N ALA A 166 -15.50 -45.41 -12.99
CA ALA A 166 -15.12 -44.61 -11.81
C ALA A 166 -13.62 -44.71 -11.46
N VAL A 167 -12.99 -45.86 -11.70
CA VAL A 167 -11.54 -46.06 -11.49
C VAL A 167 -10.75 -45.28 -12.53
N TYR A 168 -11.20 -45.34 -13.79
CA TYR A 168 -10.58 -44.62 -14.90
C TYR A 168 -10.67 -43.10 -14.74
N ALA A 169 -11.83 -42.58 -14.35
CA ALA A 169 -12.00 -41.15 -14.08
C ALA A 169 -11.08 -40.65 -12.95
N LEU A 170 -10.96 -41.40 -11.85
CA LEU A 170 -10.03 -41.04 -10.77
C LEU A 170 -8.56 -41.13 -11.21
N LEU A 171 -8.22 -42.13 -12.03
CA LEU A 171 -6.87 -42.26 -12.56
C LEU A 171 -6.50 -41.10 -13.49
N GLU A 172 -7.40 -40.70 -14.36
CA GLU A 172 -7.22 -39.54 -15.23
C GLU A 172 -6.93 -38.28 -14.42
N ASP A 173 -7.76 -37.98 -13.42
CA ASP A 173 -7.57 -36.82 -12.54
C ASP A 173 -6.22 -36.87 -11.81
N ILE A 174 -5.87 -38.01 -11.21
CA ILE A 174 -4.62 -38.17 -10.47
C ILE A 174 -3.41 -38.00 -11.40
N LEU A 175 -3.47 -38.61 -12.59
CA LEU A 175 -2.41 -38.52 -13.59
C LEU A 175 -2.29 -37.10 -14.15
N ALA A 176 -3.39 -36.35 -14.26
CA ALA A 176 -3.37 -34.93 -14.61
C ALA A 176 -2.64 -34.10 -13.53
N ILE A 177 -2.96 -34.30 -12.24
CA ILE A 177 -2.25 -33.61 -11.14
C ILE A 177 -0.75 -33.94 -11.13
N LEU A 178 -0.41 -35.20 -11.41
CA LEU A 178 0.99 -35.64 -11.53
C LEU A 178 1.67 -35.11 -12.81
N GLY A 179 0.92 -34.61 -13.79
CA GLY A 179 1.43 -33.98 -15.01
C GLY A 179 1.62 -34.93 -16.19
N TYR A 180 0.92 -36.07 -16.19
CA TYR A 180 0.90 -37.02 -17.32
C TYR A 180 -0.18 -36.69 -18.35
N ALA A 181 -1.26 -36.01 -17.94
CA ALA A 181 -2.35 -35.58 -18.81
C ALA A 181 -2.50 -34.05 -18.78
N ASN A 182 -2.91 -33.48 -19.91
CA ASN A 182 -3.44 -32.12 -19.96
C ASN A 182 -4.96 -32.25 -19.75
N GLY A 183 -5.48 -31.82 -18.60
CA GLY A 183 -6.87 -32.06 -18.15
C GLY A 183 -7.96 -31.32 -18.92
N SER A 184 -7.76 -31.10 -20.23
CA SER A 184 -8.65 -30.35 -21.12
C SER A 184 -9.55 -31.22 -22.00
N GLU A 185 -9.27 -32.52 -22.13
CA GLU A 185 -10.04 -33.44 -22.96
C GLU A 185 -10.28 -34.75 -22.19
N THR A 186 -11.50 -35.29 -22.24
CA THR A 186 -11.82 -36.60 -21.66
C THR A 186 -11.09 -37.69 -22.44
N LEU A 187 -10.23 -38.42 -21.76
CA LEU A 187 -9.41 -39.46 -22.37
C LEU A 187 -10.16 -40.79 -22.51
N ALA A 188 -9.92 -41.50 -23.60
CA ALA A 188 -10.42 -42.87 -23.73
C ALA A 188 -9.69 -43.79 -22.75
N PHE A 189 -10.32 -44.90 -22.33
CA PHE A 189 -9.72 -45.87 -21.39
C PHE A 189 -8.35 -46.41 -21.85
N GLN A 190 -8.11 -46.48 -23.16
CA GLN A 190 -6.83 -46.90 -23.68
C GLN A 190 -5.73 -45.85 -23.44
N ASP A 191 -6.07 -44.57 -23.55
CA ASP A 191 -5.13 -43.47 -23.33
C ASP A 191 -4.76 -43.35 -21.86
N ILE A 192 -5.75 -43.49 -20.97
CA ILE A 192 -5.51 -43.51 -19.51
C ILE A 192 -4.60 -44.69 -19.14
N ARG A 193 -4.81 -45.88 -19.72
CA ARG A 193 -3.90 -47.03 -19.54
C ARG A 193 -2.48 -46.75 -20.03
N ASN A 194 -2.33 -46.07 -21.16
CA ASN A 194 -1.03 -45.69 -21.68
C ASN A 194 -0.31 -44.66 -20.77
N LEU A 195 -1.05 -43.70 -20.22
CA LEU A 195 -0.51 -42.74 -19.25
C LEU A 195 -0.10 -43.43 -17.95
N TYR A 196 -0.93 -44.34 -17.45
CA TYR A 196 -0.63 -45.14 -16.27
C TYR A 196 0.63 -46.00 -16.47
N ARG A 197 0.78 -46.62 -17.65
CA ARG A 197 1.99 -47.37 -17.99
C ARG A 197 3.24 -46.50 -17.97
N LYS A 198 3.18 -45.27 -18.49
CA LYS A 198 4.29 -44.30 -18.40
C LYS A 198 4.64 -43.98 -16.94
N PHE A 199 3.64 -43.86 -16.07
CA PHE A 199 3.83 -43.69 -14.64
C PHE A 199 4.52 -44.91 -14.01
N GLU A 200 4.11 -46.13 -14.34
CA GLU A 200 4.76 -47.36 -13.85
C GLU A 200 6.21 -47.48 -14.33
N GLU A 201 6.47 -47.18 -15.61
CA GLU A 201 7.81 -47.16 -16.20
C GLU A 201 8.73 -46.18 -15.45
N ARG A 202 8.26 -44.96 -15.19
CA ARG A 202 9.03 -43.94 -14.46
C ARG A 202 9.34 -44.35 -13.02
N ASN A 203 8.47 -45.14 -12.40
CA ASN A 203 8.64 -45.63 -11.03
C ASN A 203 9.29 -47.03 -10.97
N GLY A 204 9.77 -47.57 -12.09
CA GLY A 204 10.53 -48.82 -12.15
C GLY A 204 9.69 -50.09 -11.97
N ARG A 205 8.39 -50.04 -12.30
CA ARG A 205 7.41 -51.13 -12.11
C ARG A 205 6.91 -51.77 -13.40
N TYR A 206 7.57 -51.54 -14.54
CA TYR A 206 7.08 -52.04 -15.82
C TYR A 206 7.07 -53.57 -15.90
N GLU A 207 5.90 -54.17 -15.72
CA GLU A 207 5.61 -55.54 -16.14
C GLU A 207 4.83 -55.51 -17.46
N LYS A 208 5.42 -56.14 -18.46
CA LYS A 208 4.87 -56.23 -19.81
C LYS A 208 3.67 -57.17 -19.74
N ASP A 209 2.47 -56.59 -19.59
CA ASP A 209 1.13 -57.16 -19.85
C ASP A 209 0.12 -57.03 -18.70
N GLU A 210 0.52 -56.55 -17.52
CA GLU A 210 -0.39 -56.39 -16.37
C GLU A 210 -0.40 -54.96 -15.84
N SER A 211 -1.33 -54.13 -16.35
CA SER A 211 -1.61 -52.82 -15.73
C SER A 211 -2.49 -53.03 -14.50
N ILE A 212 -1.87 -53.29 -13.35
CA ILE A 212 -2.55 -53.57 -12.08
C ILE A 212 -2.34 -52.41 -11.13
N ILE A 213 -3.44 -51.88 -10.62
CA ILE A 213 -3.41 -50.88 -9.55
C ILE A 213 -3.78 -51.48 -8.20
N SER A 214 -2.90 -51.32 -7.22
CA SER A 214 -3.06 -51.75 -5.83
C SER A 214 -2.71 -50.61 -4.86
N GLU A 215 -2.76 -50.89 -3.55
CA GLU A 215 -2.28 -49.94 -2.53
C GLU A 215 -0.83 -49.51 -2.76
N PHE A 216 0.00 -50.38 -3.33
CA PHE A 216 1.38 -50.05 -3.64
C PHE A 216 1.49 -48.91 -4.65
N GLU A 217 0.75 -48.97 -5.76
CA GLU A 217 0.79 -47.93 -6.79
C GLU A 217 0.22 -46.62 -6.28
N THR A 218 -0.80 -46.64 -5.42
CA THR A 218 -1.26 -45.41 -4.76
C THR A 218 -0.19 -44.79 -3.86
N THR A 219 0.68 -45.61 -3.25
CA THR A 219 1.83 -45.13 -2.47
C THR A 219 2.90 -44.51 -3.37
N LEU A 220 3.13 -45.08 -4.55
CA LEU A 220 4.00 -44.47 -5.57
C LEU A 220 3.45 -43.13 -6.07
N MET A 221 2.14 -43.03 -6.28
CA MET A 221 1.49 -41.76 -6.66
C MET A 221 1.71 -40.68 -5.59
N ILE A 222 1.52 -41.01 -4.31
CA ILE A 222 1.80 -40.09 -3.20
C ILE A 222 3.28 -39.69 -3.18
N ARG A 223 4.18 -40.65 -3.36
CA ARG A 223 5.62 -40.36 -3.39
C ARG A 223 5.98 -39.41 -4.53
N GLU A 224 5.46 -39.64 -5.74
CA GLU A 224 5.72 -38.78 -6.89
C GLU A 224 5.13 -37.38 -6.69
N TYR A 225 3.93 -37.29 -6.11
CA TYR A 225 3.31 -36.02 -5.72
C TYR A 225 4.18 -35.24 -4.74
N LEU A 226 4.61 -35.88 -3.65
CA LEU A 226 5.48 -35.27 -2.65
C LEU A 226 6.82 -34.83 -3.26
N ASN A 227 7.43 -35.63 -4.13
CA ASN A 227 8.67 -35.24 -4.79
C ASN A 227 8.49 -34.05 -5.75
N LYS A 228 7.31 -33.92 -6.38
CA LYS A 228 7.01 -32.86 -7.33
C LYS A 228 6.75 -31.52 -6.65
N TYR A 229 5.96 -31.52 -5.57
CA TYR A 229 5.52 -30.28 -4.90
C TYR A 229 6.30 -29.96 -3.61
N TYR A 230 6.93 -30.97 -2.99
CA TYR A 230 7.68 -30.85 -1.74
C TYR A 230 9.07 -31.53 -1.85
N PRO A 231 9.92 -31.13 -2.80
CA PRO A 231 11.23 -31.74 -2.99
C PRO A 231 12.09 -31.55 -1.73
N VAL A 232 12.52 -32.66 -1.12
CA VAL A 232 13.46 -32.60 0.01
C VAL A 232 14.84 -32.23 -0.53
N ASP A 233 15.28 -31.01 -0.22
CA ASP A 233 16.57 -30.49 -0.63
C ASP A 233 17.70 -31.26 0.09
N ASN A 234 18.27 -32.29 -0.57
CA ASN A 234 19.39 -33.07 -0.06
C ASN A 234 20.73 -32.30 0.03
N LYS A 235 20.71 -30.97 -0.17
CA LYS A 235 21.91 -30.12 -0.17
C LYS A 235 22.46 -29.82 1.23
N SER A 236 21.71 -30.04 2.32
CA SER A 236 22.21 -29.77 3.68
C SER A 236 23.10 -30.88 4.27
N ASN A 237 23.13 -32.07 3.66
CA ASN A 237 23.93 -33.21 4.15
C ASN A 237 25.32 -33.36 3.49
N ARG A 238 25.71 -32.49 2.54
CA ARG A 238 27.05 -32.56 1.93
C ARG A 238 28.15 -31.78 2.67
N ASN A 239 27.80 -30.97 3.68
CA ASN A 239 28.77 -30.23 4.50
C ASN A 239 29.02 -30.88 5.88
N ARG A 240 28.64 -32.14 6.07
CA ARG A 240 28.97 -32.94 7.26
C ARG A 240 29.67 -34.23 6.81
N ASN A 241 30.89 -34.10 6.31
CA ASN A 241 31.92 -35.15 6.30
C ASN A 241 33.28 -34.48 6.28
#